data_AF-A0A2R4BSA0-F1
#
_entry.id   AF-A0A2R4BSA0-F1
#
_cell.length_a   1.000
_cell.length_b   1.000
_cell.length_c   1.000
_cell.angle_alpha   90.00
_cell.angle_beta   90.00
_cell.angle_gamma   90.00
#
_symmetry.space_group_name_H-M   'P 1'
#
loop_
_entity.id
_entity.type
_entity.pdbx_description
1 polymer ?
#
loop_
_entity_poly.entity_id
_entity_poly.type
_entity_poly.pdbx_seq_one_letter_code
_entity_poly.pdbx_strand_id
1 'polypeptide(L)'
;MFERSRLNIAEREALLDIFLARCEWVRIYYAWRPNLRDEGDNHLVELAVAGSADMIVTRNLKDFRQMELNFPHLRICSPETFVEELQS
;
A
#
# COMPACT_ATOMS: atom_id res chain seq x y z
N MET A 1 11.77 12.90 -8.48
CA MET A 1 10.57 12.26 -7.90
C MET A 1 9.31 13.13 -7.97
N PHE A 2 9.36 14.48 -7.82
CA PHE A 2 8.14 15.34 -7.79
C PHE A 2 8.08 16.47 -8.84
N GLU A 3 8.77 16.34 -9.96
CA GLU A 3 8.88 17.40 -10.98
C GLU A 3 7.55 17.83 -11.61
N ARG A 4 6.55 16.94 -11.61
CA ARG A 4 5.20 17.19 -12.12
C ARG A 4 4.16 17.45 -11.03
N SER A 5 4.59 17.55 -9.78
CA SER A 5 3.68 17.82 -8.66
C SER A 5 3.12 19.23 -8.77
N ARG A 6 1.80 19.37 -8.63
CA ARG A 6 1.13 20.68 -8.51
C ARG A 6 1.32 21.31 -7.13
N LEU A 7 1.80 20.52 -6.16
CA LEU A 7 2.05 20.92 -4.79
C LEU A 7 3.54 21.21 -4.58
N ASN A 8 3.82 22.31 -3.89
CA ASN A 8 5.15 22.63 -3.38
C ASN A 8 5.51 21.74 -2.18
N ILE A 9 6.73 21.87 -1.66
CA ILE A 9 7.23 21.00 -0.58
C ILE A 9 6.34 21.10 0.68
N ALA A 10 6.03 22.32 1.14
CA ALA A 10 5.22 22.53 2.33
C ALA A 10 3.79 21.99 2.18
N GLU A 11 3.19 22.15 1.00
CA GLU A 11 1.87 21.59 0.70
C GLU A 11 1.86 20.06 0.69
N ARG A 12 2.94 19.42 0.22
CA ARG A 12 3.07 17.96 0.26
C ARG A 12 3.24 17.42 1.67
N GLU A 13 4.06 18.09 2.50
CA GLU A 13 4.20 17.73 3.91
C GLU A 13 2.86 17.89 4.63
N ALA A 14 2.16 19.00 4.44
CA ALA A 14 0.83 19.21 5.02
C ALA A 14 -0.19 18.14 4.56
N LEU A 15 -0.17 17.76 3.28
CA LEU A 15 -1.01 16.68 2.76
C LEU A 15 -0.68 15.34 3.43
N LEU A 16 0.62 15.02 3.58
CA LEU A 16 1.07 13.81 4.24
C LEU A 16 0.64 13.78 5.70
N ASP A 17 0.81 14.88 6.44
CA ASP A 17 0.39 14.99 7.84
C ASP A 17 -1.12 14.77 8.00
N ILE A 18 -1.93 15.40 7.14
CA ILE A 18 -3.39 15.23 7.14
C ILE A 18 -3.76 13.77 6.84
N PHE A 19 -3.09 13.14 5.87
CA PHE A 19 -3.32 11.75 5.54
C PHE A 19 -2.98 10.83 6.71
N LEU A 20 -1.78 10.97 7.29
CA LEU A 20 -1.33 10.18 8.44
C LEU A 20 -2.22 10.36 9.67
N ALA A 21 -2.76 11.56 9.89
CA ALA A 21 -3.71 11.82 10.98
C ALA A 21 -5.04 11.05 10.84
N ARG A 22 -5.34 10.51 9.66
CA ARG A 22 -6.53 9.68 9.39
C ARG A 22 -6.21 8.18 9.34
N CYS A 23 -4.93 7.81 9.35
CA CYS A 23 -4.49 6.42 9.34
C CYS A 23 -4.51 5.82 10.75
N GLU A 24 -4.65 4.50 10.81
CA GLU A 24 -4.47 3.74 12.04
C GLU A 24 -3.02 3.27 12.14
N TRP A 25 -2.41 3.48 13.32
CA TRP A 25 -1.06 3.01 13.60
C TRP A 25 -1.08 1.51 13.90
N VAL A 26 -0.54 0.72 12.98
CA VAL A 26 -0.46 -0.74 13.11
C VAL A 26 0.92 -1.13 13.64
N ARG A 27 0.93 -1.92 14.73
CA ARG A 27 2.18 -2.49 15.25
C ARG A 27 2.48 -3.81 14.55
N ILE A 28 3.66 -3.90 13.94
CA ILE A 28 4.14 -5.12 13.29
C ILE A 28 4.86 -5.99 14.31
N TYR A 29 4.34 -7.20 14.53
CA TYR A 29 4.93 -8.18 15.46
C TYR A 29 5.72 -9.29 14.76
N TYR A 30 5.41 -9.53 13.48
CA TYR A 30 5.99 -10.61 12.69
C TYR A 30 6.40 -10.06 11.32
N ALA A 31 7.65 -10.34 10.93
CA ALA A 31 8.14 -10.08 9.59
C ALA A 31 7.79 -11.28 8.71
N TRP A 32 6.64 -11.19 8.06
CA TRP A 32 6.22 -12.18 7.07
C TRP A 32 7.08 -11.97 5.82
N ARG A 33 7.77 -13.00 5.36
CA ARG A 33 8.61 -12.97 4.15
C ARG A 33 7.81 -13.55 2.96
N PRO A 34 6.95 -12.76 2.28
CA PRO A 34 6.24 -13.26 1.11
C PRO A 34 7.13 -13.42 -0.12
N ASN A 35 8.40 -12.99 -0.03
CA ASN A 35 9.41 -13.09 -1.07
C ASN A 35 8.92 -12.44 -2.37
N LEU A 36 8.45 -11.19 -2.25
CA LEU A 36 8.15 -10.37 -3.42
C LEU A 36 9.39 -10.23 -4.30
N ARG A 37 9.14 -9.99 -5.59
CA ARG A 37 10.20 -9.78 -6.56
C ARG A 37 11.10 -8.60 -6.21
N ASP A 38 10.53 -7.55 -5.62
CA ASP A 38 11.27 -6.50 -4.94
C ASP A 38 11.22 -6.76 -3.43
N GLU A 39 12.35 -7.20 -2.87
CA GLU A 39 12.49 -7.43 -1.42
C GLU A 39 12.19 -6.17 -0.60
N GLY A 40 12.40 -4.99 -1.18
CA GLY A 40 12.07 -3.72 -0.57
C GLY A 40 10.57 -3.55 -0.31
N ASP A 41 9.70 -4.20 -1.09
CA ASP A 41 8.25 -4.05 -1.00
C ASP A 41 7.59 -5.02 0.00
N ASN A 42 8.33 -6.00 0.54
CA ASN A 42 7.78 -7.01 1.47
C ASN A 42 7.05 -6.40 2.67
N HIS A 43 7.57 -5.29 3.20
CA HIS A 43 6.98 -4.59 4.35
C HIS A 43 5.56 -4.08 4.10
N LEU A 44 5.17 -3.84 2.84
CA LEU A 44 3.81 -3.39 2.49
C LEU A 44 2.80 -4.53 2.68
N VAL A 45 3.19 -5.76 2.36
CA VAL A 45 2.37 -6.95 2.61
C VAL A 45 2.30 -7.25 4.10
N GLU A 46 3.42 -7.14 4.81
CA GLU A 46 3.45 -7.29 6.27
C GLU A 46 2.50 -6.33 6.97
N LEU A 47 2.52 -5.04 6.57
CA LEU A 47 1.62 -4.03 7.10
C LEU A 47 0.16 -4.34 6.79
N ALA A 48 -0.15 -4.71 5.55
CA ALA A 48 -1.52 -5.03 5.15
C ALA A 48 -2.09 -6.20 5.95
N VAL A 49 -1.30 -7.26 6.15
CA VAL A 49 -1.72 -8.42 6.95
C VAL A 49 -1.85 -8.07 8.43
N ALA A 50 -0.89 -7.35 9.01
CA ALA A 50 -0.94 -6.94 10.42
C ALA A 50 -2.11 -5.98 10.70
N GLY A 51 -2.44 -5.12 9.72
CA GLY A 51 -3.56 -4.18 9.78
C GLY A 51 -4.91 -4.80 9.41
N SER A 52 -4.96 -6.09 9.10
CA SER A 52 -6.17 -6.77 8.59
C SER A 52 -6.81 -6.05 7.39
N ALA A 53 -5.99 -5.51 6.50
CA ALA A 53 -6.47 -4.81 5.31
C ALA A 53 -7.05 -5.79 4.29
N ASP A 54 -8.16 -5.41 3.66
CA ASP A 54 -8.77 -6.19 2.59
C ASP A 54 -7.96 -6.13 1.27
N MET A 55 -7.19 -5.06 1.08
CA MET A 55 -6.46 -4.84 -0.17
C MET A 55 -5.22 -3.95 -0.08
N ILE A 56 -4.27 -4.19 -0.97
CA ILE A 56 -3.18 -3.28 -1.33
C ILE A 56 -3.52 -2.61 -2.65
N VAL A 57 -3.61 -1.28 -2.65
CA VAL A 57 -3.85 -0.47 -3.84
C VAL A 57 -2.50 0.02 -4.38
N THR A 58 -2.08 -0.45 -5.56
CA THR A 58 -0.78 -0.10 -6.14
C THR A 58 -0.79 -0.11 -7.66
N ARG A 59 0.04 0.75 -8.28
CA ARG A 59 0.33 0.66 -9.71
C ARG A 59 1.39 -0.39 -10.03
N ASN A 60 2.14 -0.88 -9.04
CA ASN A 60 3.17 -1.91 -9.22
C ASN A 60 2.59 -3.34 -9.18
N LEU A 61 1.48 -3.59 -9.88
CA LEU A 61 0.78 -4.89 -9.79
C LEU A 61 1.66 -6.08 -10.14
N LYS A 62 2.64 -5.91 -11.04
CA LYS A 62 3.49 -6.99 -11.51
C LYS A 62 4.34 -7.58 -10.38
N ASP A 63 4.94 -6.74 -9.55
CA ASP A 63 5.89 -7.20 -8.53
C ASP A 63 5.16 -7.78 -7.30
N PHE A 64 3.88 -7.48 -7.16
CA PHE A 64 2.99 -7.99 -6.12
C PHE A 64 2.20 -9.25 -6.51
N ARG A 65 2.19 -9.65 -7.80
CA ARG A 65 1.44 -10.83 -8.28
C ARG A 65 2.10 -12.17 -7.94
N GLN A 66 3.42 -12.18 -7.73
CA GLN A 66 4.20 -13.40 -7.52
C GLN A 66 4.73 -13.43 -6.10
N MET A 67 3.83 -13.72 -5.15
CA MET A 67 4.19 -13.95 -3.76
C MET A 67 4.32 -15.45 -3.51
N GLU A 68 5.41 -15.87 -2.88
CA GLU A 68 5.59 -17.27 -2.47
C GLU A 68 4.69 -17.61 -1.26
N LEU A 69 4.54 -16.65 -0.34
CA LEU A 69 3.56 -16.72 0.74
C LEU A 69 2.29 -15.97 0.36
N ASN A 70 1.18 -16.69 0.25
CA ASN A 70 -0.09 -16.14 -0.17
C ASN A 70 -1.01 -15.88 1.03
N PHE A 71 -1.71 -14.74 0.99
CA PHE A 71 -2.71 -14.34 1.97
C PHE A 71 -4.08 -14.26 1.27
N PRO A 72 -4.94 -15.28 1.37
CA PRO A 72 -6.16 -15.38 0.54
C PRO A 72 -7.16 -14.24 0.71
N HIS A 73 -7.16 -13.56 1.86
CA HIS A 73 -8.03 -12.42 2.14
C HIS A 73 -7.49 -11.10 1.57
N LEU A 74 -6.21 -11.05 1.22
CA LEU A 74 -5.53 -9.82 0.79
C LEU A 74 -5.57 -9.69 -0.73
N ARG A 75 -6.37 -8.76 -1.24
CA ARG A 75 -6.45 -8.46 -2.67
C ARG A 75 -5.40 -7.43 -3.07
N ILE A 76 -5.01 -7.44 -4.34
CA ILE A 76 -4.11 -6.42 -4.91
C ILE A 76 -4.77 -5.83 -6.13
N CYS A 77 -5.01 -4.52 -6.12
CA CYS A 77 -5.73 -3.82 -7.19
C CYS A 77 -5.03 -2.49 -7.55
N SER A 78 -5.39 -1.96 -8.71
CA SER A 78 -4.89 -0.64 -9.13
C SER A 78 -5.75 0.48 -8.54
N PRO A 79 -5.21 1.72 -8.42
CA PRO A 79 -6.01 2.86 -7.98
C PRO A 79 -7.27 3.08 -8.82
N GLU A 80 -7.19 2.83 -10.13
CA GLU A 80 -8.31 2.98 -11.06
C GLU A 80 -9.43 1.98 -10.71
N THR A 81 -9.10 0.69 -10.52
CA THR A 81 -10.06 -0.33 -10.07
C THR A 81 -10.65 0.00 -8.69
N PHE A 82 -9.83 0.47 -7.76
CA PHE A 82 -10.31 0.84 -6.42
C PHE A 82 -11.34 1.97 -6.45
N VAL A 83 -11.11 3.01 -7.27
CA VAL A 83 -12.06 4.11 -7.41
C VAL A 83 -13.35 3.68 -8.09
N GLU A 84 -13.28 2.81 -9.10
CA GLU A 84 -14.47 2.21 -9.74
C GLU A 84 -15.32 1.43 -8.72
N GLU A 85 -14.68 0.61 -7.87
CA GLU A 85 -15.36 -0.15 -6.79
C GLU A 85 -15.98 0.76 -5.71
N LEU A 86 -15.44 1.96 -5.47
CA LEU A 86 -16.00 2.92 -4.50
C LEU A 86 -17.23 3.67 -5.02
N GLN A 87 -17.40 3.73 -6.34
CA GLN A 87 -18.48 4.49 -6.99
C GLN A 87 -19.71 3.63 -7.34
N SER A 88 -19.59 2.30 -7.22
CA SER A 88 -20.68 1.33 -7.39
C SER A 88 -21.47 1.12 -6.11
#